data_AF-A0A836RCR0-F1
#
_entry.id   AF-A0A836RCR0-F1
#
_cell.length_a   1.000
_cell.length_b   1.000
_cell.length_c   1.000
_cell.angle_alpha   90.00
_cell.angle_beta   90.00
_cell.angle_gamma   90.00
#
_symmetry.space_group_name_H-M   'P 1'
#
loop_
_entity.id
_entity.type
_entity.pdbx_description
1 polymer ?
#
loop_
_entity_poly.entity_id
_entity_poly.type
_entity_poly.pdbx_seq_one_letter_code
_entity_poly.pdbx_strand_id
1 'polypeptide(L)'
;MKMSLSKSQIIKVEGPAYLQVLEGSLLVLGKRMVPREYTIVPKSKTMVFEALEDSKIELRLGESGKIERLEDITIPVEWKIAVDKILGMKKPVTIIVLGNVDSGKTTFCTFLVNQAFLRGFKTAIIDNDLGQSDVGPPTTIGLGFLEKTVASLSEVSLFDAFFAGSTS
;
A
#
# COMPACT_ATOMS: atom_id res chain seq x y z
N MET A 1 -8.05 -11.46 17.24
CA MET A 1 -9.06 -10.70 18.02
C MET A 1 -10.02 -9.99 17.08
N LYS A 2 -11.29 -9.86 17.48
CA LYS A 2 -12.25 -9.00 16.78
C LYS A 2 -12.27 -7.64 17.47
N MET A 3 -12.37 -6.56 16.70
CA MET A 3 -12.45 -5.21 17.24
C MET A 3 -13.40 -4.35 16.40
N SER A 4 -14.01 -3.38 17.07
CA SER A 4 -14.86 -2.36 16.43
C SER A 4 -14.08 -1.06 16.29
N LEU A 5 -14.28 -0.38 15.18
CA LEU A 5 -13.74 0.95 14.87
C LEU A 5 -14.91 1.86 14.52
N SER A 6 -15.03 2.98 15.23
CA SER A 6 -15.97 4.02 14.85
C SER A 6 -15.47 4.76 13.60
N LYS A 7 -16.39 5.37 12.84
CA LYS A 7 -16.04 6.24 11.71
C LYS A 7 -14.93 7.24 12.07
N SER A 8 -13.99 7.42 11.15
CA SER A 8 -12.81 8.29 11.26
C SER A 8 -11.78 7.86 12.32
N GLN A 9 -11.96 6.74 13.01
CA GLN A 9 -10.88 6.19 13.82
C GLN A 9 -9.74 5.68 12.95
N ILE A 10 -8.52 6.01 13.35
CA ILE A 10 -7.30 5.60 12.67
C ILE A 10 -6.56 4.60 13.54
N ILE A 11 -6.14 3.50 12.94
CA ILE A 11 -5.27 2.52 13.57
C ILE A 11 -3.98 2.35 12.78
N LYS A 12 -2.88 2.29 13.51
CA LYS A 12 -1.57 1.89 13.00
C LYS A 12 -1.32 0.46 13.42
N VAL A 13 -1.00 -0.39 12.46
CA VAL A 13 -0.70 -1.80 12.67
C VAL A 13 0.73 -2.05 12.25
N GLU A 14 1.54 -2.51 13.18
CA GLU A 14 2.92 -2.96 12.95
C GLU A 14 2.92 -4.49 12.79
N GLY A 15 3.57 -4.98 11.74
CA GLY A 15 3.58 -6.40 11.42
C GLY A 15 4.66 -7.20 12.17
N PRO A 16 4.58 -8.53 12.18
CA PRO A 16 3.68 -9.35 11.37
C PRO A 16 2.23 -9.33 11.90
N ALA A 17 1.27 -9.02 11.04
CA ALA A 17 -0.15 -9.01 11.39
C ALA A 17 -1.05 -9.35 10.20
N TYR A 18 -2.24 -9.86 10.48
CA TYR A 18 -3.31 -10.09 9.51
C TYR A 18 -4.52 -9.23 9.90
N LEU A 19 -5.05 -8.46 8.97
CA LEU A 19 -6.26 -7.65 9.17
C LEU A 19 -7.29 -8.01 8.11
N GLN A 20 -8.51 -8.32 8.53
CA GLN A 20 -9.67 -8.55 7.65
C GLN A 20 -10.84 -7.68 8.06
N VAL A 21 -11.52 -7.09 7.08
CA VAL A 21 -12.79 -6.37 7.31
C VAL A 21 -13.93 -7.39 7.41
N LEU A 22 -14.66 -7.37 8.52
CA LEU A 22 -15.84 -8.22 8.74
C LEU A 22 -17.12 -7.48 8.38
N GLU A 23 -17.23 -6.21 8.77
CA GLU A 23 -18.35 -5.30 8.50
C GLU A 23 -17.81 -3.87 8.30
N GLY A 24 -18.53 -3.04 7.54
CA GLY A 24 -18.12 -1.66 7.22
C GLY A 24 -17.02 -1.57 6.16
N SER A 25 -16.19 -0.53 6.23
CA SER A 25 -15.06 -0.37 5.31
C SER A 25 -13.91 0.46 5.89
N LEU A 26 -12.69 0.07 5.52
CA LEU A 26 -11.46 0.77 5.88
C LEU A 26 -10.79 1.38 4.66
N LEU A 27 -9.98 2.41 4.86
CA LEU A 27 -9.12 3.03 3.86
C LEU A 27 -7.67 2.77 4.22
N VAL A 28 -6.88 2.29 3.25
CA VAL A 28 -5.43 2.12 3.38
C VAL A 28 -4.75 2.53 2.07
N LEU A 29 -3.88 3.54 2.12
CA LEU A 29 -3.14 4.04 0.96
C LEU A 29 -4.02 4.30 -0.30
N GLY A 30 -5.26 4.75 -0.11
CA GLY A 30 -6.21 4.99 -1.21
C GLY A 30 -7.05 3.78 -1.63
N LYS A 31 -6.73 2.56 -1.17
CA LYS A 31 -7.59 1.38 -1.32
C LYS A 31 -8.70 1.39 -0.27
N ARG A 32 -9.95 1.28 -0.71
CA ARG A 32 -11.09 1.00 0.15
C ARG A 32 -11.21 -0.52 0.34
N MET A 33 -10.97 -0.99 1.56
CA MET A 33 -11.19 -2.37 1.96
C MET A 33 -12.63 -2.60 2.41
N VAL A 34 -13.28 -3.60 1.84
CA VAL A 34 -14.69 -3.96 2.11
C VAL A 34 -14.82 -5.34 2.78
N PRO A 35 -16.00 -5.76 3.28
CA PRO A 35 -16.13 -7.02 3.99
C PRO A 35 -15.59 -8.22 3.21
N ARG A 36 -14.91 -9.12 3.92
CA ARG A 36 -14.14 -10.29 3.43
C ARG A 36 -12.76 -9.98 2.86
N GLU A 37 -12.45 -8.74 2.49
CA GLU A 37 -11.09 -8.38 2.09
C GLU A 37 -10.15 -8.35 3.29
N TYR A 38 -8.91 -8.74 3.04
CA TYR A 38 -7.86 -8.78 4.04
C TYR A 38 -6.55 -8.23 3.49
N THR A 39 -5.64 -7.89 4.40
CA THR A 39 -4.26 -7.60 4.09
C THR A 39 -3.34 -8.22 5.14
N ILE A 40 -2.11 -8.49 4.73
CA ILE A 40 -1.03 -8.91 5.61
C ILE A 40 -0.13 -7.70 5.81
N VAL A 41 0.17 -7.36 7.06
CA VAL A 41 1.22 -6.42 7.41
C VAL A 41 2.48 -7.23 7.65
N PRO A 42 3.51 -7.17 6.77
CA PRO A 42 4.72 -7.96 6.93
C PRO A 42 5.54 -7.56 8.15
N LYS A 43 6.44 -8.45 8.59
CA LYS A 43 7.40 -8.14 9.67
C LYS A 43 8.19 -6.87 9.33
N SER A 44 8.36 -6.00 10.33
CA SER A 44 9.08 -4.72 10.20
C SER A 44 8.44 -3.71 9.22
N LYS A 45 7.19 -3.92 8.81
CA LYS A 45 6.41 -2.95 8.04
C LYS A 45 5.24 -2.45 8.90
N THR A 46 4.77 -1.26 8.56
CA THR A 46 3.67 -0.59 9.25
C THR A 46 2.63 -0.15 8.24
N MET A 47 1.36 -0.38 8.55
CA MET A 47 0.23 0.08 7.74
C MET A 47 -0.73 0.88 8.61
N VAL A 48 -1.27 1.95 8.03
CA VAL A 48 -2.24 2.84 8.69
C VAL A 48 -3.58 2.68 8.00
N PHE A 49 -4.62 2.43 8.79
CA PHE A 49 -5.98 2.23 8.32
C PHE A 49 -6.89 3.27 8.95
N GLU A 50 -7.73 3.89 8.13
CA GLU A 50 -8.79 4.80 8.56
C GLU A 50 -10.15 4.14 8.37
N ALA A 51 -11.02 4.17 9.37
CA ALA A 51 -12.39 3.69 9.24
C ALA A 51 -13.25 4.70 8.48
N LEU A 52 -13.78 4.32 7.31
CA LEU A 52 -14.66 5.21 6.51
C LEU A 52 -16.09 5.28 7.08
N GLU A 53 -16.46 4.26 7.84
CA GLU A 53 -17.74 4.10 8.54
C GLU A 53 -17.52 3.20 9.76
N ASP A 54 -18.55 3.05 10.61
CA ASP A 54 -18.49 2.12 11.73
C ASP A 54 -18.23 0.70 11.22
N SER A 55 -17.09 0.14 11.63
CA SER A 55 -16.53 -1.07 11.03
C SER A 55 -16.17 -2.10 12.09
N LYS A 56 -16.28 -3.38 11.75
CA LYS A 56 -15.76 -4.48 12.55
C LYS A 56 -14.66 -5.17 11.78
N ILE A 57 -13.54 -5.43 12.44
CA ILE A 57 -12.41 -6.12 11.83
C ILE A 57 -11.95 -7.31 12.66
N GLU A 58 -11.37 -8.29 11.99
CA GLU A 58 -10.56 -9.33 12.60
C GLU A 58 -9.09 -8.95 12.44
N LEU A 59 -8.40 -8.83 13.57
CA LEU A 59 -6.96 -8.56 13.62
C LEU A 59 -6.24 -9.71 14.33
N ARG A 60 -5.26 -10.32 13.68
CA ARG A 60 -4.37 -11.32 14.28
C ARG A 60 -2.97 -10.75 14.30
N LEU A 61 -2.43 -10.51 15.49
CA LEU A 61 -1.06 -10.04 15.69
C LEU A 61 -0.14 -11.25 15.83
N GLY A 62 0.98 -11.25 15.12
CA GLY A 62 2.07 -12.18 15.36
C GLY A 62 2.96 -11.73 16.52
N GLU A 63 4.06 -12.45 16.76
CA GLU A 63 4.93 -12.30 17.95
C GLU A 63 5.45 -10.88 18.20
N SER A 64 5.71 -10.11 17.13
CA SER A 64 6.17 -8.71 17.20
C SER A 64 5.13 -7.70 16.70
N GLY A 65 3.92 -8.16 16.37
CA GLY A 65 2.87 -7.30 15.84
C GLY A 65 2.28 -6.40 16.92
N LYS A 66 2.01 -5.14 16.57
CA LYS A 66 1.43 -4.14 17.48
C LYS A 66 0.29 -3.39 16.82
N ILE A 67 -0.61 -2.88 17.65
CA ILE A 67 -1.65 -1.96 17.21
C ILE A 67 -1.63 -0.72 18.11
N GLU A 68 -1.76 0.44 17.49
CA GLU A 68 -1.84 1.74 18.12
C GLU A 68 -3.00 2.53 17.49
N ARG A 69 -3.75 3.28 18.30
CA ARG A 69 -4.74 4.24 17.79
C ARG A 69 -4.05 5.58 17.57
N LEU A 70 -4.30 6.20 16.43
CA LEU A 70 -3.74 7.50 16.08
C LEU A 70 -4.84 8.55 16.10
N GLU A 71 -4.50 9.77 16.52
CA GLU A 71 -5.44 10.89 16.58
C GLU A 71 -5.56 11.62 15.23
N ASP A 72 -4.45 11.78 14.49
CA ASP A 72 -4.46 12.66 13.31
C ASP A 72 -3.43 12.32 12.21
N ILE A 73 -2.89 11.10 12.19
CA ILE A 73 -1.88 10.73 11.19
C ILE A 73 -2.50 9.86 10.10
N THR A 74 -2.76 10.48 8.94
CA THR A 74 -3.04 9.83 7.67
C THR A 74 -1.94 10.14 6.65
N ILE A 75 -2.18 9.90 5.35
CA ILE A 75 -1.27 10.27 4.27
C ILE A 75 -0.88 11.76 4.37
N PRO A 76 0.43 12.11 4.34
CA PRO A 76 0.90 13.50 4.38
C PRO A 76 0.23 14.37 3.32
N VAL A 77 -0.10 15.62 3.66
CA VAL A 77 -0.76 16.56 2.74
C VAL A 77 0.13 16.84 1.53
N GLU A 78 1.45 16.90 1.73
CA GLU A 78 2.46 17.08 0.70
C GLU A 78 2.42 15.96 -0.33
N TRP A 79 2.14 14.72 0.10
CA TRP A 79 2.00 13.58 -0.80
C TRP A 79 0.74 13.72 -1.66
N LYS A 80 -0.39 14.15 -1.07
CA LYS A 80 -1.63 14.40 -1.82
C LYS A 80 -1.39 15.48 -2.89
N ILE A 81 -0.75 16.59 -2.53
CA ILE A 81 -0.39 17.67 -3.47
C ILE A 81 0.54 17.16 -4.58
N ALA A 82 1.56 16.37 -4.24
CA ALA A 82 2.49 15.81 -5.23
C ALA A 82 1.77 14.87 -6.21
N VAL A 83 0.95 13.96 -5.69
CA VAL A 83 0.14 13.04 -6.49
C VAL A 83 -0.81 13.80 -7.41
N ASP A 84 -1.50 14.83 -6.91
CA ASP A 84 -2.41 15.65 -7.72
C ASP A 84 -1.69 16.32 -8.89
N LYS A 85 -0.51 16.90 -8.63
CA LYS A 85 0.34 17.52 -9.66
C LYS A 85 0.78 16.50 -10.71
N ILE A 86 1.31 15.36 -10.29
CA ILE A 86 1.76 14.27 -11.16
C ILE A 86 0.60 13.78 -12.03
N LEU A 87 -0.53 13.47 -11.42
CA LEU A 87 -1.72 12.98 -12.10
C LEU A 87 -2.45 14.08 -12.89
N GLY A 88 -2.03 15.34 -12.82
CA GLY A 88 -2.46 16.44 -13.67
C GLY A 88 -1.64 16.62 -14.95
N MET A 89 -0.44 16.02 -15.05
CA MET A 89 0.44 16.13 -16.23
C MET A 89 -0.18 15.53 -17.49
N LYS A 90 0.28 15.88 -18.69
CA LYS A 90 -0.18 15.23 -19.94
C LYS A 90 0.31 13.78 -20.00
N LYS A 91 -0.54 12.85 -20.47
CA LYS A 91 -0.22 11.41 -20.54
C LYS A 91 0.32 11.04 -21.93
N PRO A 92 1.18 10.00 -22.05
CA PRO A 92 1.74 9.19 -20.95
C PRO A 92 2.76 9.99 -20.12
N VAL A 93 2.93 9.60 -18.85
CA VAL A 93 3.92 10.18 -17.93
C VAL A 93 4.68 9.05 -17.24
N THR A 94 6.00 9.18 -17.21
CA THR A 94 6.90 8.24 -16.50
C THR A 94 7.42 8.93 -15.25
N ILE A 95 7.34 8.25 -14.12
CA ILE A 95 7.69 8.82 -12.81
C ILE A 95 8.71 7.89 -12.16
N ILE A 96 9.82 8.47 -11.71
CA ILE A 96 10.83 7.77 -10.93
C ILE A 96 10.80 8.34 -9.51
N VAL A 97 10.68 7.47 -8.52
CA VAL A 97 10.68 7.86 -7.09
C VAL A 97 12.03 7.44 -6.49
N LEU A 98 12.80 8.43 -6.04
CA LEU A 98 14.15 8.24 -5.48
C LEU A 98 14.19 8.64 -4.00
N GLY A 99 15.07 7.99 -3.24
CA GLY A 99 15.24 8.25 -1.80
C GLY A 99 15.94 7.11 -1.07
N ASN A 100 16.38 7.38 0.15
CA ASN A 100 17.15 6.42 0.96
C ASN A 100 16.32 5.18 1.35
N VAL A 101 16.98 4.10 1.81
CA VAL A 101 16.31 2.92 2.39
C VAL A 101 15.38 3.37 3.52
N ASP A 102 14.20 2.74 3.61
CA ASP A 102 13.16 3.04 4.61
C ASP A 102 12.62 4.49 4.64
N SER A 103 12.79 5.26 3.56
CA SER A 103 12.25 6.63 3.46
C SER A 103 10.76 6.71 3.05
N GLY A 104 10.04 5.57 3.00
CA GLY A 104 8.62 5.52 2.63
C GLY A 104 8.30 5.51 1.13
N LYS A 105 9.29 5.26 0.26
CA LYS A 105 9.12 5.24 -1.21
C LYS A 105 8.03 4.28 -1.67
N THR A 106 8.10 3.02 -1.26
CA THR A 106 7.09 1.99 -1.61
C THR A 106 5.70 2.45 -1.17
N THR A 107 5.56 2.97 0.04
CA THR A 107 4.27 3.49 0.55
C THR A 107 3.73 4.63 -0.30
N PHE A 108 4.59 5.58 -0.71
CA PHE A 108 4.21 6.66 -1.61
C PHE A 108 3.81 6.13 -3.00
N CYS A 109 4.59 5.21 -3.56
CA CYS A 109 4.28 4.57 -4.83
C CYS A 109 2.92 3.86 -4.78
N THR A 110 2.64 3.05 -3.74
CA THR A 110 1.33 2.41 -3.54
C THR A 110 0.20 3.43 -3.52
N PHE A 111 0.36 4.54 -2.80
CA PHE A 111 -0.63 5.59 -2.76
C PHE A 111 -0.84 6.24 -4.15
N LEU A 112 0.24 6.60 -4.83
CA LEU A 112 0.22 7.21 -6.16
C LEU A 112 -0.48 6.31 -7.21
N VAL A 113 -0.14 5.02 -7.26
CA VAL A 113 -0.71 4.10 -8.25
C VAL A 113 -2.18 3.82 -7.97
N ASN A 114 -2.59 3.72 -6.70
CA ASN A 114 -4.00 3.63 -6.34
C ASN A 114 -4.77 4.88 -6.78
N GLN A 115 -4.24 6.08 -6.54
CA GLN A 115 -4.87 7.32 -7.00
C GLN A 115 -4.94 7.41 -8.53
N ALA A 116 -3.91 6.95 -9.24
CA ALA A 116 -3.89 6.89 -10.70
C ALA A 116 -4.99 5.96 -11.23
N PHE A 117 -5.12 4.77 -10.65
CA PHE A 117 -6.13 3.78 -11.00
C PHE A 117 -7.54 4.29 -10.74
N LEU A 118 -7.78 4.94 -9.59
CA LEU A 118 -9.08 5.55 -9.25
C LEU A 118 -9.49 6.67 -10.22
N ARG A 119 -8.53 7.31 -10.91
CA ARG A 119 -8.79 8.28 -11.99
C ARG A 119 -8.98 7.64 -13.37
N GLY A 120 -9.00 6.31 -13.43
CA GLY A 120 -9.17 5.55 -14.68
C GLY A 120 -7.92 5.51 -15.55
N PHE A 121 -6.74 5.85 -15.03
CA PHE A 121 -5.50 5.74 -15.79
C PHE A 121 -5.01 4.29 -15.82
N LYS A 122 -4.54 3.85 -16.99
CA LYS A 122 -3.77 2.62 -17.11
C LYS A 122 -2.40 2.86 -16.49
N THR A 123 -2.08 2.10 -15.44
CA THR A 123 -0.86 2.30 -14.65
C THR A 123 -0.03 1.02 -14.66
N ALA A 124 1.22 1.15 -15.08
CA ALA A 124 2.24 0.12 -14.95
C ALA A 124 3.20 0.51 -13.82
N ILE A 125 3.77 -0.51 -13.17
CA ILE A 125 4.80 -0.38 -12.14
C ILE A 125 6.01 -1.16 -12.61
N ILE A 126 7.17 -0.51 -12.50
CA ILE A 126 8.46 -1.18 -12.64
C ILE A 126 9.09 -1.16 -11.26
N ASP A 127 9.28 -2.34 -10.70
CA ASP A 127 10.03 -2.52 -9.48
C ASP A 127 11.48 -2.85 -9.81
N ASN A 128 12.40 -2.01 -9.36
CA ASN A 128 13.83 -2.12 -9.56
C ASN A 128 14.57 -2.25 -8.22
N ASP A 129 13.89 -2.57 -7.12
CA ASP A 129 14.53 -2.87 -5.85
C ASP A 129 15.02 -4.32 -5.85
N LEU A 130 16.21 -4.55 -6.40
CA LEU A 130 16.80 -5.88 -6.55
C LEU A 130 16.99 -6.63 -5.22
N GLY A 131 17.10 -5.90 -4.10
CA GLY A 131 17.30 -6.43 -2.75
C GLY A 131 16.00 -6.65 -1.95
N GLN A 132 14.99 -5.80 -2.17
CA GLN A 132 13.68 -5.88 -1.51
C GLN A 132 12.53 -5.77 -2.52
N SER A 133 12.60 -6.61 -3.56
CA SER A 133 11.59 -6.64 -4.63
C SER A 133 10.20 -6.86 -4.04
N ASP A 134 9.34 -5.86 -4.22
CA ASP A 134 7.91 -5.90 -3.97
C ASP A 134 7.17 -6.62 -5.12
N VAL A 135 7.64 -6.52 -6.37
CA VAL A 135 7.03 -7.13 -7.57
C VAL A 135 7.98 -8.13 -8.23
N GLY A 136 7.68 -9.41 -8.08
CA GLY A 136 8.52 -10.50 -8.62
C GLY A 136 9.51 -11.07 -7.62
N PRO A 137 10.25 -12.14 -8.00
CA PRO A 137 11.21 -12.77 -7.10
C PRO A 137 12.44 -11.87 -6.85
N PRO A 138 13.23 -12.13 -5.77
CA PRO A 138 14.48 -11.41 -5.53
C PRO A 138 15.39 -11.40 -6.74
N THR A 139 16.24 -10.38 -6.89
CA THR A 139 17.19 -10.20 -8.02
C THR A 139 16.55 -10.02 -9.40
N THR A 140 15.26 -9.65 -9.45
CA THR A 140 14.56 -9.32 -10.70
C THR A 140 14.10 -7.87 -10.74
N ILE A 141 14.01 -7.34 -11.95
CA ILE A 141 13.29 -6.10 -12.24
C ILE A 141 11.90 -6.52 -12.72
N GLY A 142 10.87 -6.27 -11.93
CA GLY A 142 9.51 -6.71 -12.20
C GLY A 142 8.67 -5.63 -12.87
N LEU A 143 7.93 -6.01 -13.93
CA LEU A 143 6.88 -5.20 -14.53
C LEU A 143 5.52 -5.75 -14.10
N GLY A 144 4.64 -4.88 -13.61
CA GLY A 144 3.26 -5.21 -13.28
C GLY A 144 2.28 -4.14 -13.74
N PHE A 145 1.02 -4.53 -13.94
CA PHE A 145 -0.07 -3.60 -14.27
C PHE A 145 -1.08 -3.57 -13.14
N LEU A 146 -1.57 -2.38 -12.80
CA LEU A 146 -2.59 -2.24 -11.78
C LEU A 146 -3.97 -2.56 -12.37
N GLU A 147 -4.58 -3.66 -11.90
CA GLU A 147 -5.94 -4.07 -12.27
C GLU A 147 -7.00 -3.65 -11.25
N LYS A 148 -6.56 -3.36 -10.03
CA LYS A 148 -7.38 -2.91 -8.90
C LYS A 148 -6.51 -2.15 -7.91
N THR A 149 -7.11 -1.37 -7.01
CA THR A 149 -6.35 -0.78 -5.90
C THR A 149 -5.78 -1.86 -4.98
N VAL A 150 -4.57 -1.65 -4.49
CA VAL A 150 -3.80 -2.59 -3.66
C VAL A 150 -3.43 -2.00 -2.30
N ALA A 151 -3.33 -2.80 -1.25
CA ALA A 151 -2.84 -2.32 0.05
C ALA A 151 -1.30 -2.34 0.09
N SER A 152 -0.68 -3.20 -0.73
CA SER A 152 0.76 -3.32 -0.95
C SER A 152 1.08 -3.49 -2.43
N LEU A 153 2.23 -2.98 -2.91
CA LEU A 153 2.69 -3.24 -4.28
C LEU A 153 2.91 -4.73 -4.55
N SER A 154 3.16 -5.53 -3.51
CA SER A 154 3.29 -6.99 -3.63
C SER A 154 1.98 -7.73 -3.99
N GLU A 155 0.84 -7.05 -3.98
CA GLU A 155 -0.41 -7.60 -4.54
C GLU A 155 -0.48 -7.47 -6.07
N VAL A 156 0.42 -6.69 -6.69
CA VAL A 156 0.45 -6.50 -8.15
C VAL A 156 1.05 -7.74 -8.78
N SER A 157 0.29 -8.33 -9.72
CA SER A 157 0.74 -9.53 -10.42
C SER A 157 1.91 -9.20 -11.35
N LEU A 158 2.92 -10.06 -11.32
CA LEU A 158 4.07 -9.98 -12.22
C LEU A 158 3.60 -10.27 -13.65
N PHE A 159 3.80 -9.31 -14.53
CA PHE A 159 3.52 -9.44 -15.97
C PHE A 159 4.77 -9.90 -16.73
N ASP A 160 5.91 -9.29 -16.44
CA ASP A 160 7.20 -9.66 -17.04
C ASP A 160 8.34 -9.33 -16.05
N ALA A 161 9.49 -9.98 -16.20
CA ALA A 161 10.65 -9.74 -15.36
C ALA A 161 11.96 -9.90 -16.11
N PHE A 162 12.94 -9.08 -15.72
CA PHE A 162 14.33 -9.27 -16.11
C PHE A 162 15.15 -9.79 -14.92
N PHE A 163 15.84 -10.92 -15.09
CA PHE A 163 16.74 -11.46 -14.06
C PHE A 163 18.08 -10.73 -14.10
N ALA A 164 18.31 -9.86 -13.12
CA ALA A 164 19.58 -9.15 -12.98
C ALA A 164 20.67 -10.04 -12.39
N GLY A 165 20.29 -11.04 -11.57
CA GLY A 165 21.24 -11.98 -10.95
C GLY A 165 22.17 -11.35 -9.92
N SER A 166 21.85 -10.14 -9.45
CA SER A 166 22.54 -9.42 -8.39
C SER A 166 21.55 -8.82 -7.42
N THR A 167 21.97 -8.66 -6.17
CA THR A 167 21.23 -7.91 -5.13
C THR A 167 21.70 -6.45 -5.02
N SER A 168 22.69 -6.03 -5.84
CA SER A 168 23.30 -4.69 -5.86
C SER A 168 23.97 -4.37 -7.19
#